data_AF-A0A7W1KAJ7-F1
#
_entry.id   AF-A0A7W1KAJ7-F1
#
_cell.length_a   1.000
_cell.length_b   1.000
_cell.length_c   1.000
_cell.angle_alpha   90.00
_cell.angle_beta   90.00
_cell.angle_gamma   90.00
#
_symmetry.space_group_name_H-M   'P 1'
#
loop_
_entity.id
_entity.type
_entity.pdbx_description
1 polymer ?
#
loop_
_entity_poly.entity_id
_entity_poly.type
_entity_poly.pdbx_seq_one_letter_code
_entity_poly.pdbx_strand_id
1 'polypeptide(L)' 'DWWELNEEGTILRGERTGETLRLGDPVRVCVERVETARGRVDLAPVEDADAARGGREATDRF' A
#
# COMPACT_ATOMS: atom_id res chain seq x y z
N ASP A 1 -7.51 -8.25 -9.00
CA ASP A 1 -6.72 -7.53 -10.02
C ASP A 1 -5.47 -8.35 -10.30
N TRP A 2 -4.91 -8.32 -11.52
CA TRP A 2 -3.65 -9.01 -11.82
C TRP A 2 -2.49 -8.04 -11.63
N TRP A 3 -1.49 -8.45 -10.84
CA TRP A 3 -0.37 -7.61 -10.44
C TRP A 3 0.91 -8.18 -11.00
N GLU A 4 1.59 -7.43 -11.86
CA GLU A 4 2.90 -7.80 -12.39
C GLU A 4 4.00 -7.09 -11.59
N LEU A 5 5.03 -7.85 -11.23
CA LEU A 5 6.22 -7.32 -10.59
C LEU A 5 7.11 -6.69 -11.66
N ASN A 6 7.33 -5.38 -11.58
CA ASN A 6 8.38 -4.77 -12.39
C ASN A 6 9.73 -5.05 -11.72
N GLU A 7 10.50 -5.98 -12.29
CA GLU A 7 11.82 -6.42 -11.80
C GLU A 7 12.83 -5.26 -11.69
N GLU A 8 12.68 -4.21 -12.49
CA GLU A 8 13.57 -3.05 -12.51
C GLU A 8 13.10 -1.92 -11.57
N GLY A 9 11.86 -1.98 -11.08
CA GLY A 9 11.18 -0.83 -10.46
C GLY A 9 10.81 -0.95 -8.98
N THR A 10 10.82 -2.14 -8.38
CA THR A 10 10.24 -2.39 -7.03
C THR A 10 8.80 -1.90 -6.89
N ILE A 11 8.01 -2.14 -7.93
CA ILE A 11 6.65 -1.64 -8.08
C ILE A 11 5.74 -2.79 -8.50
N LEU A 12 4.58 -2.89 -7.87
CA LEU A 12 3.46 -3.70 -8.34
C LEU A 12 2.50 -2.79 -9.10
N ARG A 13 2.10 -3.22 -10.30
CA ARG A 13 1.12 -2.49 -11.11
C ARG A 13 -0.09 -3.36 -11.39
N GLY A 14 -1.27 -2.85 -11.06
CA GLY A 14 -2.55 -3.48 -11.36
C GLY A 14 -2.84 -3.30 -12.85
N GLU A 15 -2.94 -4.39 -13.58
CA GLU A 15 -3.06 -4.34 -15.04
C GLU A 15 -4.36 -3.66 -15.49
N ARG A 16 -5.47 -3.96 -14.80
CA ARG A 16 -6.81 -3.48 -15.16
C ARG A 16 -7.14 -2.14 -14.53
N THR A 17 -6.69 -1.89 -13.31
CA THR A 17 -6.98 -0.65 -12.56
C THR A 17 -5.98 0.46 -12.86
N GLY A 18 -4.75 0.10 -13.27
CA GLY A 18 -3.63 1.03 -13.37
C GLY A 18 -3.07 1.45 -12.01
N GLU A 19 -3.60 0.91 -10.90
CA GLU A 19 -3.11 1.19 -9.56
C GLU A 19 -1.65 0.76 -9.43
N THR A 20 -0.90 1.51 -8.64
CA THR A 20 0.54 1.33 -8.50
C THR A 20 0.88 1.32 -7.02
N LEU A 21 1.53 0.25 -6.58
CA LEU A 21 2.12 0.12 -5.25
C LEU A 21 3.64 0.13 -5.41
N ARG A 22 4.31 1.14 -4.88
CA ARG A 22 5.78 1.25 -4.94
C ARG A 22 6.39 1.04 -3.57
N LEU A 23 7.55 0.41 -3.52
CA LEU A 23 8.30 0.33 -2.27
C LEU A 23 8.76 1.73 -1.85
N GLY A 24 8.51 2.07 -0.59
CA GLY A 24 8.85 3.37 0.00
C GLY A 24 7.69 4.38 0.00
N ASP A 25 6.61 4.12 -0.75
CA ASP A 25 5.43 4.98 -0.71
C ASP A 25 4.69 4.81 0.63
N PRO A 26 4.31 5.91 1.30
CA PRO A 26 3.47 5.81 2.49
C PRO A 26 2.09 5.30 2.12
N VAL A 27 1.55 4.38 2.91
CA VAL A 27 0.20 3.83 2.74
C VAL A 27 -0.50 3.73 4.08
N ARG A 28 -1.80 4.05 4.09
CA ARG A 28 -2.66 3.88 5.27
C ARG A 28 -3.25 2.47 5.27
N VAL A 29 -3.14 1.81 6.42
CA VAL A 29 -3.60 0.43 6.61
C VAL A 29 -4.38 0.30 7.93
N CYS A 30 -5.23 -0.71 7.98
CA CYS A 30 -5.76 -1.24 9.23
C CYS A 30 -5.15 -2.62 9.52
N VAL A 31 -5.05 -2.96 10.81
CA VAL A 31 -4.62 -4.29 11.24
C VAL A 31 -5.83 -5.22 11.22
N GLU A 32 -5.77 -6.26 10.40
CA GLU A 32 -6.84 -7.27 10.34
C GLU A 32 -6.62 -8.38 11.37
N ARG A 33 -5.36 -8.82 11.53
CA ARG A 33 -5.04 -9.95 12.40
C ARG A 33 -3.61 -9.89 12.89
N VAL A 34 -3.40 -10.28 14.15
CA VAL A 34 -2.07 -10.44 14.76
C VAL A 34 -1.88 -11.91 15.16
N GLU A 35 -0.85 -12.55 14.63
CA GLU A 35 -0.39 -13.88 15.07
C GLU A 35 0.91 -13.74 15.86
N THR A 36 0.77 -13.60 17.17
CA THR A 36 1.88 -13.33 18.10
C THR A 36 2.95 -14.41 18.10
N ALA A 37 2.55 -15.69 18.06
CA ALA A 37 3.47 -16.82 18.07
C ALA A 37 4.45 -16.82 16.87
N ARG A 38 4.07 -16.20 15.75
CA ARG A 38 4.89 -16.08 14.54
C ARG A 38 5.41 -14.66 14.30
N GLY A 39 5.07 -13.71 15.17
CA GLY A 39 5.37 -12.28 14.98
C GLY A 39 4.79 -11.72 13.68
N ARG A 40 3.68 -12.28 13.17
CA ARG A 40 3.07 -11.87 11.90
C ARG A 40 1.86 -10.98 12.13
N VAL A 41 1.70 -9.97 11.30
CA VAL A 41 0.53 -9.10 11.25
C VAL A 41 0.00 -9.08 9.82
N ASP A 42 -1.29 -9.32 9.65
CA ASP A 42 -1.97 -9.13 8.37
C ASP A 42 -2.60 -7.73 8.35
N LEU A 43 -2.47 -7.04 7.21
CA LEU A 43 -2.88 -5.66 7.02
C LEU A 43 -3.81 -5.57 5.81
N ALA A 44 -4.84 -4.74 5.92
CA ALA A 44 -5.66 -4.34 4.79
C ALA A 44 -5.51 -2.86 4.51
N PRO A 45 -5.60 -2.44 3.23
CA PRO A 45 -5.68 -1.03 2.88
C PRO A 45 -6.95 -0.43 3.47
N VAL A 46 -6.85 0.80 3.97
CA VAL A 46 -8.05 1.58 4.28
C VAL A 46 -8.62 2.08 2.95
N GLU A 47 -9.93 1.96 2.74
CA GLU A 47 -10.58 2.62 1.61
C GLU A 47 -10.44 4.13 1.75
N ASP A 48 -9.38 4.66 1.15
CA ASP A 48 -9.16 6.08 1.09
C ASP A 48 -10.05 6.65 -0.01
N ALA A 49 -11.26 7.10 0.36
CA ALA A 49 -12.12 7.91 -0.52
C ALA A 49 -11.39 9.16 -1.10
N ASP A 50 -10.23 9.50 -0.53
CA ASP A 50 -9.36 10.62 -0.89
C ASP A 50 -8.06 10.23 -1.64
N ALA A 51 -7.73 8.95 -1.83
CA ALA A 51 -6.52 8.55 -2.58
C ALA A 51 -6.61 8.93 -4.07
N ALA A 52 -7.82 9.17 -4.59
CA ALA A 52 -8.05 9.70 -5.93
C ALA A 52 -7.70 11.20 -6.09
N ARG A 53 -7.30 11.92 -5.02
CA ARG A 53 -7.06 13.38 -5.08
C ARG A 53 -5.78 13.91 -4.42
N GLY A 54 -4.96 13.08 -3.79
CA GLY A 54 -4.00 13.56 -2.79
C GLY A 54 -2.51 13.42 -3.11
N GLY A 55 -2.05 13.69 -4.33
CA GLY A 55 -0.62 13.89 -4.57
C GLY A 55 -0.15 15.22 -3.99
N ARG A 56 0.16 15.30 -2.68
CA ARG A 56 1.13 16.23 -2.06
C ARG A 56 1.23 16.06 -0.53
N GLU A 57 2.47 15.91 -0.09
CA GLU A 57 3.07 16.24 1.21
C GLU A 57 2.40 15.71 2.49
N ALA A 58 2.98 14.63 3.03
CA ALA A 58 2.98 14.38 4.46
C ALA A 58 4.31 14.89 5.04
N THR A 59 4.29 16.13 5.54
CA THR A 59 5.19 16.49 6.65
C THR A 59 4.38 16.30 7.90
N ASP A 60 4.60 15.22 8.64
CA ASP A 60 4.17 15.18 10.03
C ASP A 60 5.35 14.71 10.89
N ARG A 61 5.66 15.57 11.85
CA ARG A 61 6.83 15.53 12.71
C ARG A 61 6.31 15.15 14.09
N PHE A 62 6.76 14.03 14.61
CA PHE A 62 6.77 13.73 16.04
C PHE A 62 8.16 13.24 16.43
#